data_AF-A0A7S4L2U3-F1
#
_entry.id   AF-A0A7S4L2U3-F1
#
_cell.length_a   1.000
_cell.length_b   1.000
_cell.length_c   1.000
_cell.angle_alpha   90.00
_cell.angle_beta   90.00
_cell.angle_gamma   90.00
#
_symmetry.space_group_name_H-M   'P 1'
#
loop_
_entity.id
_entity.type
_entity.pdbx_description
1 polymer ?
#
loop_
_entity_poly.entity_id
_entity_poly.type
_entity_poly.pdbx_seq_one_letter_code
_entity_poly.pdbx_strand_id
1 'polypeptide(L)'
;WISKFGDKKAIFRSISSPTSPSLVESLLGKKCRVIRGFVCENSEELVSAFEELGLHDGETAVIRPVDSVDGRASKIVRSIEEVRLYDFADGTVVLRENVQLDKAPDGLPITTSVAYMKGEIFGQ
;
A
#
# COMPACT_ATOMS: atom_id res chain seq x y z
N TRP A 1 10.34 3.34 17.87
CA TRP A 1 9.66 4.18 16.85
C TRP A 1 9.66 3.46 15.49
N ILE A 2 10.84 3.18 14.92
CA ILE A 2 10.98 2.45 13.64
C ILE A 2 10.29 1.09 13.66
N SER A 3 10.44 0.29 14.72
CA SER A 3 9.77 -1.02 14.83
C SER A 3 8.24 -0.97 14.86
N LYS A 4 7.64 0.18 15.20
CA LYS A 4 6.18 0.33 15.35
C LYS A 4 5.54 1.06 14.16
N PHE A 5 6.30 1.91 13.47
CA PHE A 5 5.80 2.80 12.42
C PHE A 5 6.59 2.72 11.11
N GLY A 6 7.70 1.99 11.07
CA GLY A 6 8.56 1.86 9.89
C GLY A 6 8.11 0.78 8.91
N ASP A 7 7.22 -0.11 9.35
CA ASP A 7 6.64 -1.16 8.52
C ASP A 7 5.35 -0.65 7.83
N LYS A 8 5.17 -1.01 6.55
CA LYS A 8 3.95 -0.81 5.77
C LYS A 8 2.70 -1.43 6.42
N LYS A 9 2.83 -2.44 7.29
CA LYS A 9 1.75 -2.99 8.12
C LYS A 9 1.08 -1.93 9.00
N ALA A 10 1.77 -0.83 9.32
CA ALA A 10 1.16 0.30 10.03
C ALA A 10 0.14 1.05 9.16
N ILE A 11 0.31 1.02 7.84
CA ILE A 11 -0.46 1.81 6.86
C ILE A 11 -1.68 1.03 6.39
N PHE A 12 -1.52 -0.26 6.09
CA PHE A 12 -2.54 -1.09 5.47
C PHE A 12 -3.26 -1.99 6.48
N ARG A 13 -4.51 -2.35 6.15
CA ARG A 13 -5.28 -3.31 6.94
C ARG A 13 -4.80 -4.72 6.65
N SER A 14 -5.07 -5.67 7.55
CA SER A 14 -4.90 -7.08 7.24
C SER A 14 -6.06 -7.57 6.39
N ILE A 15 -5.82 -8.40 5.38
CA ILE A 15 -6.94 -9.02 4.63
C ILE A 15 -7.74 -10.00 5.49
N SER A 16 -7.12 -10.59 6.52
CA SER A 16 -7.82 -11.42 7.50
C SER A 16 -8.75 -10.62 8.42
N SER A 17 -8.70 -9.28 8.39
CA SER A 17 -9.56 -8.38 9.17
C SER A 17 -9.79 -7.06 8.44
N PRO A 18 -10.49 -7.06 7.29
CA PRO A 18 -10.54 -5.93 6.35
C PRO A 18 -11.32 -4.72 6.88
N THR A 19 -12.14 -4.91 7.92
CA THR A 19 -12.87 -3.86 8.62
C THR A 19 -12.12 -3.28 9.81
N SER A 20 -11.05 -3.94 10.26
CA SER A 20 -10.20 -3.45 11.34
C SER A 20 -9.29 -2.34 10.81
N PRO A 21 -9.31 -1.14 11.41
CA PRO A 21 -8.50 -0.03 10.92
C PRO A 21 -7.00 -0.33 11.08
N SER A 22 -6.19 0.16 10.14
CA SER A 22 -4.74 0.15 10.30
C SER A 22 -4.30 1.07 11.45
N LEU A 23 -3.01 1.02 11.82
CA LEU A 23 -2.47 1.91 12.84
C LEU A 23 -2.61 3.38 12.44
N VAL A 24 -2.33 3.70 11.17
CA VAL A 24 -2.48 5.07 10.64
C VAL A 24 -3.93 5.53 10.67
N GLU A 25 -4.87 4.67 10.23
CA GLU A 25 -6.30 4.99 10.29
C GLU A 25 -6.78 5.19 11.73
N SER A 26 -6.28 4.38 12.68
CA SER A 26 -6.62 4.49 14.09
C SER A 26 -6.12 5.80 14.73
N LEU A 27 -4.96 6.30 14.29
CA LEU A 27 -4.35 7.52 14.85
C LEU A 27 -4.85 8.81 14.20
N LEU A 28 -5.06 8.80 12.89
CA LEU A 28 -5.41 10.01 12.12
C LEU A 28 -6.90 10.08 11.77
N GLY A 29 -7.63 8.97 11.87
CA GLY A 29 -9.04 8.89 11.53
C GLY A 29 -9.31 9.45 10.13
N LYS A 30 -10.38 10.26 10.01
CA LYS A 30 -10.79 10.88 8.73
C LYS A 30 -9.84 11.97 8.22
N LYS A 31 -8.78 12.33 8.94
CA LYS A 31 -7.84 13.39 8.55
C LYS A 31 -6.81 12.92 7.52
N CYS A 32 -6.65 11.62 7.33
CA CYS A 32 -5.72 11.03 6.38
C CYS A 32 -6.43 10.00 5.51
N ARG A 33 -6.38 10.18 4.19
CA ARG A 33 -6.81 9.15 3.25
C ARG A 33 -5.61 8.26 2.94
N VAL A 34 -5.75 6.98 3.21
CA VAL A 34 -4.76 5.97 2.86
C VAL A 34 -5.25 5.28 1.59
N ILE A 35 -4.32 5.00 0.67
CA ILE A 35 -4.62 4.22 -0.53
C ILE A 35 -5.15 2.84 -0.13
N ARG A 36 -6.09 2.31 -0.91
CA ARG A 36 -6.68 1.00 -0.65
C ARG A 36 -5.61 -0.08 -0.79
N GLY A 37 -5.57 -0.99 0.17
CA GLY A 37 -4.65 -2.11 0.15
C GLY A 37 -4.68 -2.94 1.41
N PHE A 38 -4.07 -4.11 1.32
CA PHE A 38 -4.08 -5.13 2.34
C PHE A 38 -2.70 -5.76 2.52
N VAL A 39 -2.39 -6.12 3.76
CA VAL A 39 -1.28 -7.00 4.10
C VAL A 39 -1.72 -8.43 3.83
N CYS A 40 -0.87 -9.20 3.14
CA CYS A 40 -1.09 -10.60 2.78
C CYS A 40 0.14 -11.42 3.17
N GLU A 41 -0.06 -12.56 3.80
CA GLU A 41 1.00 -13.46 4.28
C GLU A 41 1.17 -14.70 3.41
N ASN A 42 0.22 -14.99 2.51
CA ASN A 42 0.24 -16.12 1.59
C ASN A 42 -0.58 -15.85 0.31
N SER A 43 -0.51 -16.77 -0.66
CA SER A 43 -1.15 -16.62 -1.97
C SER A 43 -2.68 -16.60 -1.93
N GLU A 44 -3.32 -17.31 -0.99
CA GLU A 44 -4.78 -17.31 -0.83
C GLU A 44 -5.29 -15.95 -0.35
N GLU A 45 -4.59 -15.38 0.63
CA GLU A 45 -4.81 -14.02 1.14
C GLU A 45 -4.60 -12.97 0.04
N LEU A 46 -3.60 -13.16 -0.83
CA LEU A 46 -3.32 -12.24 -1.92
C LEU A 46 -4.42 -12.23 -2.99
N VAL A 47 -4.92 -13.41 -3.34
CA VAL A 47 -6.06 -13.58 -4.25
C VAL A 47 -7.29 -12.91 -3.65
N SER A 48 -7.60 -13.18 -2.38
CA SER A 48 -8.73 -12.58 -1.67
C SER A 48 -8.61 -11.05 -1.61
N ALA A 49 -7.40 -10.53 -1.36
CA ALA A 49 -7.15 -9.10 -1.35
C ALA A 49 -7.34 -8.44 -2.72
N PHE A 50 -6.99 -9.14 -3.80
CA PHE A 50 -7.17 -8.62 -5.16
C PHE A 50 -8.65 -8.53 -5.54
N GLU A 51 -9.44 -9.54 -5.16
CA GLU A 51 -10.89 -9.54 -5.32
C GLU A 51 -11.56 -8.43 -4.49
N GLU A 52 -11.13 -8.26 -3.22
CA GLU A 52 -11.62 -7.21 -2.31
C GLU A 52 -11.26 -5.79 -2.80
N LEU A 53 -10.15 -5.63 -3.52
CA LEU A 53 -9.84 -4.35 -4.18
C LEU A 53 -10.89 -4.00 -5.24
N GLY A 54 -11.55 -4.99 -5.86
CA GLY A 54 -12.66 -4.76 -6.79
C GLY A 54 -12.29 -3.81 -7.93
N LEU A 55 -11.07 -3.96 -8.47
CA LEU A 55 -10.53 -3.09 -9.51
C LEU A 55 -11.35 -3.19 -10.81
N HIS A 56 -11.56 -2.06 -11.47
CA HIS A 56 -12.28 -1.94 -12.73
C HIS A 56 -11.35 -2.12 -13.95
N ASP A 57 -11.95 -2.23 -15.14
CA ASP A 57 -11.21 -2.36 -16.41
C ASP A 57 -10.18 -1.24 -16.59
N GLY A 58 -8.91 -1.63 -16.76
CA GLY A 58 -7.78 -0.71 -16.92
C GLY A 58 -7.12 -0.26 -15.61
N GLU A 59 -7.72 -0.56 -14.45
CA GLU A 59 -7.06 -0.37 -13.16
C GLU A 59 -6.06 -1.49 -12.88
N THR A 60 -5.06 -1.20 -12.03
CA THR A 60 -3.99 -2.15 -11.72
C THR A 60 -3.69 -2.11 -10.22
N ALA A 61 -3.12 -3.19 -9.70
CA ALA A 61 -2.61 -3.25 -8.33
C ALA A 61 -1.08 -3.36 -8.32
N VAL A 62 -0.49 -3.09 -7.16
CA VAL A 62 0.93 -3.26 -6.90
C VAL A 62 1.10 -4.22 -5.74
N ILE A 63 1.85 -5.30 -5.96
CA ILE A 63 2.39 -6.18 -4.92
C ILE A 63 3.74 -5.64 -4.51
N ARG A 64 4.00 -5.52 -3.21
CA ARG A 64 5.29 -5.08 -2.69
C ARG A 64 5.62 -5.75 -1.36
N PRO A 65 6.86 -6.26 -1.16
CA PRO A 65 7.26 -6.80 0.13
C PRO A 65 7.17 -5.75 1.24
N VAL A 66 6.73 -6.18 2.41
CA VAL A 66 6.62 -5.33 3.59
C VAL A 66 7.96 -4.66 3.92
N ASP A 67 9.05 -5.43 3.92
CA ASP A 67 10.39 -4.97 4.31
C ASP A 67 11.16 -4.25 3.20
N SER A 68 10.56 -4.10 2.01
CA SER A 68 11.24 -3.47 0.87
C SER A 68 11.48 -1.96 1.07
N VAL A 69 12.73 -1.53 0.87
CA VAL A 69 13.14 -0.12 0.86
C VAL A 69 13.18 0.41 -0.58
N ASP A 70 12.93 1.70 -0.79
CA ASP A 70 13.12 2.41 -2.08
C ASP A 70 12.39 1.85 -3.31
N GLY A 71 11.25 1.19 -3.13
CA GLY A 71 10.44 0.70 -4.26
C GLY A 71 10.91 -0.62 -4.86
N ARG A 72 11.99 -1.22 -4.33
CA ARG A 72 12.49 -2.52 -4.79
C ARG A 72 11.44 -3.61 -4.65
N ALA A 73 11.50 -4.58 -5.57
CA ALA A 73 10.60 -5.74 -5.62
C ALA A 73 9.09 -5.39 -5.74
N SER A 74 8.76 -4.21 -6.28
CA SER A 74 7.37 -3.88 -6.60
C SER A 74 6.96 -4.52 -7.92
N LYS A 75 5.82 -5.23 -7.94
CA LYS A 75 5.26 -5.83 -9.14
C LYS A 75 3.87 -5.26 -9.42
N ILE A 76 3.68 -4.69 -10.60
CA ILE A 76 2.35 -4.28 -11.07
C ILE A 76 1.63 -5.53 -11.56
N VAL A 77 0.40 -5.73 -11.09
CA VAL A 77 -0.48 -6.83 -11.51
C VAL A 77 -1.79 -6.27 -12.05
N ARG A 78 -2.33 -6.94 -13.07
CA ARG A 78 -3.50 -6.52 -13.85
C ARG A 78 -4.62 -7.54 -13.82
N SER A 79 -4.34 -8.77 -13.43
CA SER A 79 -5.32 -9.85 -13.41
C SER A 79 -5.09 -10.80 -12.25
N ILE A 80 -6.12 -11.58 -11.95
CA ILE A 80 -6.05 -12.58 -10.89
C ILE A 80 -5.06 -13.70 -11.24
N GLU A 81 -4.86 -14.01 -12.53
CA GLU A 81 -3.88 -14.98 -12.99
C GLU A 81 -2.45 -14.51 -12.66
N GLU A 82 -2.13 -13.23 -12.86
CA GLU A 82 -0.82 -12.69 -12.49
C GLU A 82 -0.58 -12.74 -10.98
N VAL A 83 -1.64 -12.56 -10.18
CA VAL A 83 -1.60 -12.67 -8.72
C VAL A 83 -1.36 -14.11 -8.28
N ARG A 84 -2.04 -15.08 -8.89
CA ARG A 84 -1.88 -16.52 -8.58
C ARG A 84 -0.49 -17.06 -8.86
N LEU A 85 0.27 -16.40 -9.74
CA LEU A 85 1.65 -16.75 -10.06
C LEU A 85 2.67 -16.18 -9.05
N TYR A 86 2.24 -15.40 -8.07
CA TYR A 86 3.14 -14.83 -7.07
C TYR A 86 3.47 -15.84 -5.96
N ASP A 87 4.76 -16.01 -5.67
CA ASP A 87 5.32 -17.10 -4.87
C ASP A 87 5.92 -16.68 -3.51
N PHE A 88 5.76 -15.42 -3.10
CA PHE A 88 6.14 -14.93 -1.77
C PHE A 88 7.62 -15.16 -1.41
N ALA A 89 8.53 -15.15 -2.39
CA ALA A 89 9.97 -15.32 -2.15
C ALA A 89 10.55 -14.33 -1.11
N ASP A 90 9.94 -13.15 -0.97
CA ASP A 90 10.33 -12.09 -0.03
C ASP A 90 9.47 -12.06 1.26
N GLY A 91 8.65 -13.07 1.52
CA GLY A 91 7.77 -13.15 2.68
C GLY A 91 6.52 -12.26 2.56
N THR A 92 6.07 -11.69 3.68
CA THR A 92 4.82 -10.90 3.73
C THR A 92 4.84 -9.74 2.74
N VAL A 93 3.72 -9.55 2.04
CA VAL A 93 3.56 -8.47 1.06
C VAL A 93 2.39 -7.57 1.40
N VAL A 94 2.37 -6.41 0.76
CA VAL A 94 1.22 -5.55 0.64
C VAL A 94 0.74 -5.59 -0.80
N LEU A 95 -0.56 -5.83 -0.99
CA LEU A 95 -1.26 -5.56 -2.23
C LEU A 95 -2.00 -4.23 -2.09
N ARG A 96 -1.84 -3.32 -3.05
CA ARG A 96 -2.50 -2.00 -3.02
C ARG A 96 -2.93 -1.55 -4.40
N GLU A 97 -3.90 -0.66 -4.48
CA GLU A 97 -4.27 -0.02 -5.73
C GLU A 97 -3.08 0.77 -6.30
N ASN A 98 -2.93 0.75 -7.63
CA ASN A 98 -1.92 1.53 -8.33
C ASN A 98 -2.47 2.93 -8.64
N VAL A 99 -2.22 3.88 -7.75
CA VAL A 99 -2.65 5.27 -7.93
C VAL A 99 -1.77 5.96 -8.98
N GLN A 100 -2.40 6.50 -10.01
CA GLN A 100 -1.72 7.39 -10.96
C GLN A 100 -1.44 8.72 -10.27
N LEU A 101 -0.16 9.04 -10.13
CA LEU A 101 0.26 10.34 -9.59
C LEU A 101 0.22 11.39 -10.70
N ASP A 102 -0.15 12.60 -10.32
CA ASP A 102 0.02 13.77 -11.19
C ASP A 102 1.49 13.91 -11.58
N LYS A 103 1.72 14.30 -12.82
CA LYS A 103 3.06 14.48 -13.38
C LYS A 103 3.26 15.91 -13.83
N ALA A 104 4.47 16.43 -13.62
CA ALA A 104 4.90 17.68 -14.21
C ALA A 104 5.07 17.53 -15.74
N PRO A 105 5.21 18.64 -16.50
CA PRO A 105 5.39 18.58 -17.96
C PRO A 105 6.60 17.74 -18.42
N ASP A 106 7.59 17.54 -17.55
CA ASP A 106 8.75 16.66 -17.78
C ASP A 106 8.47 15.17 -17.52
N GLY A 107 7.25 14.83 -17.11
CA GLY A 107 6.80 13.46 -16.82
C GLY A 107 7.14 12.96 -15.41
N LEU A 108 7.76 13.78 -14.55
CA LEU A 108 8.10 13.40 -13.18
C LEU A 108 6.88 13.49 -12.25
N PRO A 109 6.67 12.51 -11.35
CA PRO A 109 5.59 12.58 -10.36
C PRO A 109 5.70 13.81 -9.48
N ILE A 110 4.61 14.54 -9.32
CA ILE A 110 4.48 15.63 -8.37
C ILE A 110 4.07 15.03 -7.04
N THR A 111 4.92 15.19 -6.03
CA THR A 111 4.63 14.74 -4.66
C THR A 111 4.82 15.88 -3.70
N THR A 112 3.83 16.12 -2.82
CA THR A 112 3.97 17.04 -1.70
C THR A 112 4.48 16.28 -0.49
N SER A 113 5.58 16.76 0.10
CA SER A 113 6.08 16.25 1.38
C SER A 113 5.77 17.26 2.49
N VAL A 114 5.11 16.80 3.54
CA VAL A 114 4.79 17.62 4.72
C VAL A 114 5.67 17.16 5.86
N ALA A 115 6.62 18.00 6.26
CA ALA A 115 7.46 17.72 7.42
C ALA A 115 6.70 18.05 8.71
N TYR A 116 6.76 17.16 9.71
CA TYR A 116 6.11 17.37 11.01
C TYR A 116 7.01 16.94 12.17
N MET A 117 6.90 17.63 13.31
CA MET A 117 7.63 17.31 14.55
C MET A 117 6.78 17.71 15.75
N LYS A 118 6.62 16.82 16.74
CA LYS A 118 5.87 17.09 17.99
C LYS A 118 4.45 17.66 17.81
N GLY A 119 3.77 17.30 16.73
CA GLY A 119 2.41 17.76 16.43
C GLY A 119 2.35 19.07 15.63
N GLU A 120 3.49 19.64 15.26
CA GLU A 120 3.59 20.85 14.43
C GLU A 120 4.04 20.49 13.01
N ILE A 121 3.55 21.25 12.03
CA ILE A 121 3.91 21.13 10.60
C ILE A 121 4.96 22.22 10.27
N PHE A 122 6.01 21.84 9.56
CA PHE A 122 7.09 22.74 9.12
C PHE A 122 6.98 23.05 7.63
N GLY A 123 7.29 24.28 7.24
CA GLY A 123 7.48 24.67 5.83
C GLY A 123 6.19 24.88 5.03
N GLN A 124 5.12 25.38 5.68
CA GLN A 124 3.97 25.97 4.98
C GLN A 124 4.29 27.37 4.47
#